data_AF-A0A9P8I980-F1
#
_entry.id   AF-A0A9P8I980-F1
#
_cell.length_a   1.000
_cell.length_b   1.000
_cell.length_c   1.000
_cell.angle_alpha   90.00
_cell.angle_beta   90.00
_cell.angle_gamma   90.00
#
_symmetry.space_group_name_H-M   'P 1'
#
loop_
_entity.id
_entity.type
_entity.pdbx_description
1 polymer ?
#
loop_
_entity_poly.entity_id
_entity_poly.type
_entity_poly.pdbx_seq_one_letter_code
_entity_poly.pdbx_strand_id
1 'polypeptide(L)'
;MAPPTKRRKNGTVEVVFDPSARVEYLTGFHKRKLQRIKHAREEAAKREKSERATERKRLRELRKEELKSHVEAVNALLRQQVDRDKSDNSGGEEDDDDEQEWAGLGDLGDDKPAPIDHEDEYIDEDRYTTVTIESIDITKSGLYNSTLADSGPEERGSVSIDAATTKEKGISAGKRADGRLLSTKEKPSTKPKAKKKFRYLSKGDRKVARMKERLGNKAKAKARRE
;
A
#
# COMPACT_ATOMS: atom_id res chain seq x y z
N MET A 1 -33.77 9.64 28.06
CA MET A 1 -34.68 8.52 27.75
C MET A 1 -33.87 7.45 27.02
N ALA A 2 -33.70 6.25 27.59
CA ALA A 2 -32.91 5.19 26.96
C ALA A 2 -33.65 4.60 25.74
N PRO A 3 -32.96 4.26 24.63
CA PRO A 3 -33.62 3.72 23.45
C PRO A 3 -34.24 2.35 23.76
N PRO A 4 -35.43 2.04 23.23
CA PRO A 4 -36.14 0.81 23.54
C PRO A 4 -35.33 -0.41 23.08
N THR A 5 -35.08 -1.34 24.01
CA THR A 5 -34.38 -2.59 23.73
C THR A 5 -35.26 -3.46 22.83
N LYS A 6 -34.88 -3.57 21.55
CA LYS A 6 -35.57 -4.44 20.60
C LYS A 6 -35.45 -5.90 21.07
N ARG A 7 -36.53 -6.44 21.64
CA ARG A 7 -36.66 -7.87 21.93
C ARG A 7 -36.45 -8.64 20.63
N ARG A 8 -35.51 -9.59 20.63
CA ARG A 8 -35.23 -10.46 19.48
C ARG A 8 -36.53 -11.20 19.16
N LYS A 9 -37.07 -10.99 17.96
CA LYS A 9 -38.20 -11.78 17.45
C LYS A 9 -37.66 -13.16 17.15
N ASN A 10 -37.87 -14.08 18.08
CA ASN A 10 -37.55 -15.51 17.93
C ASN A 10 -38.64 -16.15 17.06
N GLY A 11 -38.79 -15.68 15.82
CA GLY A 11 -39.63 -16.37 14.84
C GLY A 11 -38.90 -17.65 14.45
N THR A 12 -39.53 -18.80 14.65
CA THR A 12 -39.07 -20.07 14.10
C THR A 12 -39.02 -19.91 12.59
N VAL A 13 -37.81 -19.76 12.03
CA VAL A 13 -37.63 -19.77 10.58
C VAL A 13 -37.83 -21.20 10.14
N GLU A 14 -38.97 -21.48 9.50
CA GLU A 14 -39.23 -22.78 8.89
C GLU A 14 -38.19 -23.02 7.80
N VAL A 15 -37.26 -23.95 8.06
CA VAL A 15 -36.20 -24.29 7.11
C VAL A 15 -36.80 -25.30 6.13
N VAL A 16 -37.24 -24.81 4.97
CA VAL A 16 -37.66 -25.67 3.86
C VAL A 16 -36.42 -26.28 3.24
N PHE A 17 -36.34 -27.61 3.30
CA PHE A 17 -35.23 -28.36 2.73
C PHE A 17 -35.49 -28.64 1.25
N ASP A 18 -34.68 -28.05 0.38
CA ASP A 18 -34.70 -28.36 -1.04
C ASP A 18 -33.67 -29.45 -1.36
N PRO A 19 -34.11 -30.68 -1.74
CA PRO A 19 -33.21 -31.76 -2.08
C PRO A 19 -32.33 -31.41 -3.29
N SER A 20 -32.80 -30.59 -4.23
CA SER A 20 -32.03 -30.19 -5.42
C SER A 20 -30.84 -29.32 -5.03
N ALA A 21 -31.07 -28.31 -4.18
CA ALA A 21 -30.01 -27.47 -3.62
C ALA A 21 -29.00 -28.28 -2.81
N ARG A 22 -29.45 -29.35 -2.13
CA ARG A 22 -28.55 -30.27 -1.42
C ARG A 22 -27.64 -31.04 -2.37
N VAL A 23 -28.14 -31.52 -3.51
CA VAL A 23 -27.31 -32.22 -4.52
C VAL A 23 -26.30 -31.25 -5.14
N GLU A 24 -26.70 -30.03 -5.48
CA GLU A 24 -25.78 -28.99 -5.97
C GLU A 24 -24.74 -28.62 -4.91
N TYR A 25 -25.12 -28.58 -3.64
CA TYR A 25 -24.19 -28.39 -2.54
C TYR A 25 -23.25 -29.59 -2.39
N LEU A 26 -23.69 -30.83 -2.54
CA LEU A 26 -22.79 -31.97 -2.42
C LEU A 26 -21.84 -32.12 -3.62
N THR A 27 -22.24 -31.72 -4.83
CA THR A 27 -21.43 -31.89 -6.04
C THR A 27 -20.63 -30.64 -6.41
N GLY A 28 -21.12 -29.45 -6.07
CA GLY A 28 -20.58 -28.15 -6.47
C GLY A 28 -19.42 -27.60 -5.63
N PHE A 29 -18.56 -28.46 -5.05
CA PHE A 29 -17.46 -28.00 -4.16
C PHE A 29 -16.54 -26.97 -4.82
N HIS A 30 -16.21 -27.15 -6.10
CA HIS A 30 -15.40 -26.19 -6.85
C HIS A 30 -16.12 -24.85 -7.00
N LYS A 31 -17.42 -24.85 -7.33
CA LYS A 31 -18.26 -23.65 -7.41
C LYS A 31 -18.26 -22.90 -6.07
N ARG A 32 -18.45 -23.59 -4.94
CA ARG A 32 -18.37 -22.97 -3.60
C ARG A 32 -17.00 -22.45 -3.23
N LYS A 33 -15.94 -23.14 -3.63
CA LYS A 33 -14.57 -22.65 -3.40
C LYS A 33 -14.34 -21.35 -4.16
N LEU A 34 -14.75 -21.29 -5.43
CA LEU A 34 -14.69 -20.06 -6.24
C LEU A 34 -15.56 -18.95 -5.65
N GLN A 35 -16.78 -19.25 -5.22
CA GLN A 35 -17.67 -18.28 -4.57
C GLN A 35 -17.05 -17.72 -3.30
N ARG A 36 -16.45 -18.55 -2.44
CA ARG A 36 -15.73 -18.07 -1.24
C ARG A 36 -14.56 -17.17 -1.59
N ILE A 37 -13.80 -17.51 -2.62
CA ILE A 37 -12.69 -16.67 -3.10
C ILE A 37 -13.21 -15.35 -3.64
N LYS A 38 -14.29 -15.36 -4.43
CA LYS A 38 -14.94 -14.15 -4.96
C LYS A 38 -15.49 -13.27 -3.84
N HIS A 39 -16.21 -13.85 -2.90
CA HIS A 39 -16.74 -13.13 -1.73
C HIS A 39 -15.63 -12.47 -0.91
N ALA A 40 -14.55 -13.20 -0.62
CA ALA A 40 -13.41 -12.63 0.11
C ALA A 40 -12.76 -11.46 -0.65
N ARG A 41 -12.67 -11.55 -1.99
CA ARG A 41 -12.18 -10.44 -2.84
C ARG A 41 -13.14 -9.26 -2.84
N GLU A 42 -14.44 -9.50 -2.93
CA GLU A 42 -15.48 -8.47 -2.92
C GLU A 42 -15.54 -7.76 -1.56
N GLU A 43 -15.41 -8.49 -0.44
CA GLU A 43 -15.34 -7.91 0.89
C GLU A 43 -14.09 -7.05 1.08
N ALA A 44 -12.94 -7.52 0.60
CA ALA A 44 -11.70 -6.74 0.63
C ALA A 44 -11.85 -5.44 -0.18
N ALA A 45 -12.39 -5.52 -1.41
CA ALA A 45 -12.64 -4.34 -2.25
C ALA A 45 -13.67 -3.38 -1.63
N LYS A 46 -14.70 -3.90 -0.95
CA LYS A 46 -15.67 -3.06 -0.22
C LYS A 46 -15.01 -2.33 0.95
N ARG A 47 -14.15 -3.03 1.73
CA ARG A 47 -13.41 -2.41 2.83
C ARG A 47 -12.45 -1.33 2.34
N GLU A 48 -11.64 -1.62 1.33
CA GLU A 48 -10.70 -0.65 0.73
C GLU A 48 -11.42 0.62 0.27
N LYS A 49 -12.57 0.49 -0.42
CA LYS A 49 -13.37 1.65 -0.83
C LYS A 49 -13.88 2.46 0.36
N SER A 50 -14.36 1.79 1.41
CA SER A 50 -14.84 2.47 2.62
C SER A 50 -13.71 3.17 3.38
N GLU A 51 -12.55 2.52 3.49
CA GLU A 51 -11.35 3.06 4.14
C GLU A 51 -10.85 4.28 3.37
N ARG A 52 -10.69 4.18 2.05
CA ARG A 52 -10.30 5.32 1.19
C ARG A 52 -11.26 6.50 1.29
N ALA A 53 -12.56 6.24 1.38
CA ALA A 53 -13.55 7.29 1.57
C ALA A 53 -13.39 7.97 2.94
N THR A 54 -13.17 7.19 4.00
CA THR A 54 -12.94 7.72 5.36
C THR A 54 -11.63 8.50 5.46
N GLU A 55 -10.56 8.04 4.82
CA GLU A 55 -9.26 8.73 4.76
C GLU A 55 -9.37 10.06 4.04
N ARG A 56 -10.04 10.09 2.88
CA ARG A 56 -10.30 11.36 2.17
C ARG A 56 -11.12 12.33 3.00
N LYS A 57 -12.10 11.84 3.76
CA LYS A 57 -12.89 12.67 4.67
C LYS A 57 -12.00 13.24 5.79
N ARG A 58 -11.18 12.41 6.42
CA ARG A 58 -10.21 12.83 7.44
C ARG A 58 -9.24 13.88 6.91
N LEU A 59 -8.70 13.69 5.71
CA LEU A 59 -7.77 14.65 5.10
C LEU A 59 -8.45 16.01 4.84
N ARG A 60 -9.72 16.01 4.44
CA ARG A 60 -10.49 17.25 4.27
C ARG A 60 -10.78 17.93 5.61
N GLU A 61 -11.07 17.16 6.64
CA GLU A 61 -11.28 17.66 8.01
C GLU A 61 -9.99 18.29 8.55
N LEU A 62 -8.85 17.60 8.44
CA LEU A 62 -7.54 18.12 8.83
C LEU A 62 -7.21 19.42 8.11
N ARG A 63 -7.36 19.49 6.77
CA ARG A 63 -7.14 20.73 6.01
C ARG A 63 -8.06 21.87 6.45
N LYS A 64 -9.30 21.55 6.82
CA LYS A 64 -10.25 22.55 7.32
C LYS A 64 -9.86 23.05 8.70
N GLU A 65 -9.37 22.18 9.57
CA GLU A 65 -8.85 22.54 10.90
C GLU A 65 -7.58 23.38 10.79
N GLU A 66 -6.64 23.00 9.91
CA GLU A 66 -5.43 23.78 9.59
C GLU A 66 -5.79 25.18 9.10
N LEU A 67 -6.72 25.29 8.13
CA LEU A 67 -7.18 26.59 7.63
C LEU A 67 -7.83 27.44 8.73
N LYS A 68 -8.65 26.85 9.59
CA LYS A 68 -9.26 27.57 10.72
C LYS A 68 -8.21 28.07 11.70
N SER A 69 -7.29 27.19 12.11
CA SER A 69 -6.18 27.55 12.99
C SER A 69 -5.33 28.68 12.41
N HIS A 70 -5.05 28.62 11.11
CA HIS A 70 -4.29 29.66 10.42
C HIS A 70 -5.04 31.00 10.37
N VAL A 71 -6.33 30.99 10.04
CA VAL A 71 -7.17 32.21 10.06
C VAL A 71 -7.27 32.78 11.47
N GLU A 72 -7.44 31.93 12.49
CA GLU A 72 -7.45 32.35 13.89
C GLU A 72 -6.10 32.97 14.30
N ALA A 73 -4.98 32.39 13.88
CA ALA A 73 -3.64 32.92 14.13
C ALA A 73 -3.40 34.27 13.45
N VAL A 74 -3.80 34.42 12.18
CA VAL A 74 -3.70 35.70 11.45
C VAL A 74 -4.60 36.76 12.09
N ASN A 75 -5.84 36.41 12.43
CA ASN A 75 -6.75 37.32 13.11
C ASN A 75 -6.21 37.73 14.49
N ALA A 76 -5.54 36.83 15.22
CA ALA A 76 -4.91 37.15 16.49
C ALA A 76 -3.74 38.12 16.31
N LEU A 77 -2.91 37.92 15.28
CA LEU A 77 -1.80 38.83 14.95
C LEU A 77 -2.31 40.21 14.53
N LEU A 78 -3.34 40.27 13.68
CA LEU A 78 -3.96 41.53 13.26
C LEU A 78 -4.58 42.27 14.46
N ARG A 79 -5.27 41.55 15.37
CA ARG A 79 -5.78 42.16 16.61
C ARG A 79 -4.65 42.69 17.48
N GLN A 80 -3.55 41.95 17.63
CA GLN A 80 -2.37 42.40 18.37
C GLN A 80 -1.74 43.66 17.73
N GLN A 81 -1.70 43.75 16.40
CA GLN A 81 -1.24 44.95 15.69
C GLN A 81 -2.18 46.13 15.91
N VAL A 82 -3.50 45.94 15.73
CA VAL A 82 -4.50 46.99 15.96
C VAL A 82 -4.47 47.47 17.41
N ASP A 83 -4.33 46.57 18.38
CA ASP A 83 -4.21 46.94 19.81
C ASP A 83 -2.90 47.69 20.09
N ARG A 84 -1.81 47.35 19.39
CA ARG A 84 -0.53 48.06 19.49
C ARG A 84 -0.59 49.45 18.85
N ASP A 85 -1.19 49.57 17.66
CA ASP A 85 -1.39 50.83 16.95
C ASP A 85 -2.39 51.73 17.69
N LYS A 86 -3.41 51.18 18.37
CA LYS A 86 -4.25 51.98 19.28
C LYS A 86 -3.54 52.48 20.54
N SER A 87 -2.41 51.86 20.90
CA SER A 87 -1.55 52.33 21.99
C SER A 87 -0.50 53.35 21.50
N ASP A 88 -0.15 53.34 20.21
CA ASP A 88 0.91 54.16 19.59
C ASP A 88 0.38 55.30 18.70
N ASN A 89 -0.90 55.27 18.29
CA ASN A 89 -1.52 56.31 17.46
C ASN A 89 -1.94 57.54 18.28
N SER A 90 -0.91 58.22 18.79
CA SER A 90 -0.85 59.67 19.03
C SER A 90 -0.09 60.37 17.89
N GLY A 91 -0.09 59.84 16.66
CA GLY A 91 0.39 60.58 15.50
C GLY A 91 0.99 59.73 14.40
N GLY A 92 0.49 59.93 13.18
CA GLY A 92 1.18 59.56 11.94
C GLY A 92 0.28 58.83 10.95
N GLU A 93 -0.58 59.57 10.25
CA GLU A 93 -1.05 59.19 8.92
C GLU A 93 0.15 59.25 7.96
N GLU A 94 0.40 58.17 7.21
CA GLU A 94 1.04 58.24 5.89
C GLU A 94 0.51 57.05 5.07
N ASP A 95 -0.35 57.42 4.14
CA ASP A 95 -0.96 56.63 3.09
C ASP A 95 0.05 56.59 1.93
N ASP A 96 0.64 55.43 1.65
CA ASP A 96 1.51 55.21 0.49
C ASP A 96 0.96 54.00 -0.28
N ASP A 97 0.09 54.33 -1.23
CA ASP A 97 -0.69 53.43 -2.08
C ASP A 97 0.17 53.03 -3.30
N ASP A 98 1.11 52.10 -3.08
CA ASP A 98 1.87 51.46 -4.15
C ASP A 98 1.07 50.30 -4.75
N GLU A 99 0.19 50.63 -5.68
CA GLU A 99 -0.54 49.68 -6.55
C GLU A 99 0.44 48.94 -7.49
N GLN A 100 1.13 47.92 -6.96
CA GLN A 100 1.76 46.89 -7.79
C GLN A 100 0.68 45.98 -8.40
N GLU A 101 0.14 46.42 -9.54
CA GLU A 101 -0.68 45.60 -10.44
C GLU A 101 0.08 44.33 -10.83
N TRP A 102 -0.46 43.19 -10.41
CA TRP A 102 0.05 41.86 -10.72
C TRP A 102 0.05 41.63 -12.24
N ALA A 103 1.21 41.83 -12.87
CA ALA A 103 1.43 41.50 -14.27
C ALA A 103 1.24 39.98 -14.44
N GLY A 104 0.13 39.60 -15.06
CA GLY A 104 -0.26 38.20 -15.26
C GLY A 104 0.85 37.38 -15.93
N LEU A 105 0.74 36.06 -15.80
CA LEU A 105 1.66 34.99 -16.23
C LEU A 105 2.03 34.96 -17.75
N GLY A 106 1.82 36.05 -18.49
CA GLY A 106 2.14 36.21 -19.90
C GLY A 106 3.45 36.97 -20.18
N ASP A 107 4.07 37.61 -19.17
CA ASP A 107 5.36 38.31 -19.31
C ASP A 107 6.49 37.61 -18.54
N LEU A 108 6.47 36.27 -18.54
CA LEU A 108 7.70 35.50 -18.40
C LEU A 108 8.02 35.09 -19.82
N GLY A 109 9.03 35.73 -20.40
CA GLY A 109 9.54 35.42 -21.73
C GLY A 109 9.81 33.94 -21.90
N ASP A 110 10.16 33.55 -23.13
CA ASP A 110 10.60 32.21 -23.54
C ASP A 110 11.85 31.66 -22.79
N ASP A 111 11.95 31.85 -21.48
CA ASP A 111 12.82 31.16 -20.55
C ASP A 111 12.31 29.72 -20.42
N LYS A 112 12.67 28.92 -21.42
CA LYS A 112 12.58 27.46 -21.38
C LYS A 112 13.11 27.01 -20.00
N PRO A 113 12.29 26.37 -19.15
CA PRO A 113 12.75 25.95 -17.83
C PRO A 113 14.00 25.09 -18.01
N ALA A 114 15.03 25.38 -17.23
CA ALA A 114 16.28 24.62 -17.25
C ALA A 114 15.95 23.12 -17.10
N PRO A 115 16.57 22.23 -17.90
CA PRO A 115 16.28 20.80 -17.85
C PRO A 115 16.49 20.28 -16.43
N ILE A 116 15.43 19.71 -15.87
CA ILE A 116 15.35 19.22 -14.50
C ILE A 116 15.90 17.78 -14.46
N ASP A 117 17.14 17.61 -14.89
CA ASP A 117 17.85 16.34 -14.79
C ASP A 117 18.81 16.45 -13.59
N HIS A 118 18.34 16.04 -12.41
CA HIS A 118 19.16 15.99 -11.19
C HIS A 118 19.05 14.63 -10.50
N GLU A 119 20.18 14.19 -9.94
CA GLU A 119 20.31 12.94 -9.21
C GLU A 119 20.30 13.26 -7.71
N ASP A 120 19.25 12.84 -7.01
CA ASP A 120 19.16 13.01 -5.56
C ASP A 120 19.56 11.72 -4.84
N GLU A 121 20.57 11.83 -3.98
CA GLU A 121 21.02 10.74 -3.12
C GLU A 121 20.20 10.72 -1.82
N TYR A 122 19.27 9.77 -1.69
CA TYR A 122 18.56 9.52 -0.42
C TYR A 122 19.31 8.47 0.41
N ILE A 123 19.74 8.87 1.61
CA ILE A 123 20.40 8.01 2.58
C ILE A 123 19.37 7.56 3.61
N ASP A 124 18.84 6.35 3.46
CA ASP A 124 18.22 5.63 4.57
C ASP A 124 19.31 4.83 5.29
N GLU A 125 19.26 4.79 6.64
CA GLU A 125 20.28 4.24 7.55
C GLU A 125 20.79 2.81 7.21
N ASP A 126 20.08 2.06 6.36
CA ASP A 126 20.43 0.69 5.94
C ASP A 126 20.33 0.43 4.42
N ARG A 127 19.97 1.42 3.58
CA ARG A 127 19.78 1.22 2.11
C ARG A 127 20.10 2.49 1.31
N TYR A 128 21.04 2.37 0.38
CA TYR A 128 21.31 3.39 -0.64
C TYR A 128 20.42 3.12 -1.87
N THR A 129 19.52 4.05 -2.17
CA THR A 129 18.75 4.04 -3.42
C THR A 129 18.91 5.40 -4.09
N THR A 130 19.43 5.43 -5.31
CA THR A 130 19.48 6.63 -6.14
C THR A 130 18.22 6.71 -6.99
N VAL A 131 17.60 7.89 -7.02
CA VAL A 131 16.45 8.19 -7.87
C VAL A 131 16.92 9.18 -8.92
N THR A 132 16.87 8.78 -10.19
CA THR A 132 17.17 9.64 -11.34
C THR A 132 15.87 10.22 -11.90
N ILE A 133 15.78 11.55 -11.96
CA ILE A 133 14.66 12.25 -12.61
C ILE A 133 15.14 12.62 -14.00
N GLU A 134 14.54 12.01 -15.03
CA GLU A 134 14.81 12.31 -16.44
C GLU A 134 13.64 13.13 -17.02
N SER A 135 13.97 14.17 -17.77
CA SER A 135 12.99 14.94 -18.54
C SER A 135 12.41 14.11 -19.70
N ILE A 136 11.08 13.98 -19.71
CA ILE A 136 10.31 13.30 -20.77
C ILE A 136 9.41 14.32 -21.44
N ASP A 137 9.51 14.40 -22.76
CA ASP A 137 8.65 15.24 -23.55
C ASP A 137 7.38 14.48 -23.98
N ILE A 138 6.25 15.15 -23.98
CA ILE A 138 4.94 14.55 -24.27
C ILE A 138 4.44 15.10 -25.61
N THR A 139 4.46 14.28 -26.65
CA THR A 139 3.84 14.60 -27.95
C THR A 139 2.54 13.84 -28.12
N LYS A 140 1.73 14.24 -29.10
CA LYS A 140 0.49 13.55 -29.49
C LYS A 140 0.70 12.07 -29.85
N SER A 141 1.93 11.67 -30.18
CA SER A 141 2.37 10.31 -30.48
C SER A 141 2.85 9.50 -29.27
N GLY A 142 3.05 10.12 -28.10
CA GLY A 142 3.48 9.43 -26.87
C GLY A 142 4.51 10.22 -26.05
N LEU A 143 5.00 9.58 -25.00
CA LEU A 143 6.09 10.06 -24.15
C LEU A 143 7.44 9.66 -24.76
N TYR A 144 8.36 10.60 -24.93
CA TYR A 144 9.70 10.38 -25.48
C TYR A 144 10.77 11.02 -24.58
N ASN A 145 11.83 10.27 -24.29
CA ASN A 145 12.98 10.80 -23.55
C ASN A 145 13.86 11.56 -24.54
N SER A 146 13.97 12.87 -24.38
CA SER A 146 14.72 13.73 -25.31
C SER A 146 16.22 13.41 -25.33
N THR A 147 16.76 12.81 -24.27
CA THR A 147 18.19 12.47 -24.13
C THR A 147 18.62 11.26 -24.98
N LEU A 148 17.69 10.43 -25.44
CA LEU A 148 17.97 9.28 -26.31
C LEU A 148 17.90 9.61 -27.81
N ALA A 149 17.47 10.82 -28.17
CA ALA A 149 17.30 11.21 -29.56
C ALA A 149 18.59 11.71 -30.26
N ASP A 150 19.65 12.00 -29.49
CA ASP A 150 20.94 12.51 -30.03
C ASP A 150 22.00 11.40 -30.24
N SER A 151 21.74 10.19 -29.75
CA SER A 151 22.55 9.00 -30.07
C SER A 151 21.90 8.23 -31.22
N GLY A 152 22.51 8.33 -32.40
CA GLY A 152 22.03 7.79 -33.69
C GLY A 152 21.64 6.31 -33.69
N PRO A 153 20.91 5.87 -34.74
CA PRO A 153 20.07 4.70 -34.70
C PRO A 153 20.85 3.43 -35.02
N GLU A 154 21.17 2.61 -34.02
CA GLU A 154 21.52 1.21 -34.26
C GLU A 154 20.94 0.30 -33.16
N GLU A 155 20.45 -0.84 -33.64
CA GLU A 155 20.03 -2.04 -32.94
C GLU A 155 18.65 -2.15 -32.24
N ARG A 156 17.80 -2.88 -32.96
CA ARG A 156 16.56 -3.53 -32.58
C ARG A 156 16.71 -4.39 -31.32
N GLY A 157 15.83 -4.19 -30.35
CA GLY A 157 15.64 -5.10 -29.21
C GLY A 157 14.15 -5.35 -28.92
N SER A 158 13.50 -6.19 -29.74
CA SER A 158 12.14 -6.66 -29.47
C SER A 158 12.16 -7.60 -28.26
N VAL A 159 11.65 -7.17 -27.11
CA VAL A 159 11.46 -8.06 -25.95
C VAL A 159 10.04 -8.60 -25.96
N SER A 160 9.93 -9.82 -26.47
CA SER A 160 8.77 -10.71 -26.41
C SER A 160 8.33 -10.97 -24.96
N ILE A 161 7.09 -10.62 -24.64
CA ILE A 161 6.44 -11.05 -23.39
C ILE A 161 5.79 -12.41 -23.67
N ASP A 162 6.51 -13.48 -23.33
CA ASP A 162 6.06 -14.85 -23.49
C ASP A 162 4.85 -15.17 -22.61
N ALA A 163 3.77 -15.55 -23.30
CA ALA A 163 2.58 -16.15 -22.75
C ALA A 163 2.85 -17.61 -22.36
N ALA A 164 2.90 -17.89 -21.06
CA ALA A 164 2.96 -19.26 -20.54
C ALA A 164 1.54 -19.82 -20.28
N THR A 165 0.99 -20.48 -21.29
CA THR A 165 -0.04 -21.54 -21.15
C THR A 165 0.74 -22.82 -20.79
N THR A 166 0.41 -23.63 -19.78
CA THR A 166 -0.46 -24.81 -19.93
C THR A 166 -0.43 -25.72 -18.69
N LYS A 167 -1.61 -26.30 -18.44
CA LYS A 167 -1.91 -27.73 -18.17
C LYS A 167 -1.83 -28.34 -16.77
N GLU A 168 -2.99 -28.94 -16.47
CA GLU A 168 -3.32 -29.91 -15.45
C GLU A 168 -2.74 -31.32 -15.71
N LYS A 169 -2.61 -32.08 -14.61
CA LYS A 169 -2.80 -33.54 -14.38
C LYS A 169 -2.00 -33.85 -13.10
N GLY A 170 -2.43 -34.55 -12.06
CA GLY A 170 -3.50 -35.53 -11.87
C GLY A 170 -2.90 -36.78 -11.19
N ILE A 171 -3.63 -37.38 -10.22
CA ILE A 171 -3.48 -38.75 -9.65
C ILE A 171 -2.39 -38.84 -8.53
N SER A 172 -2.51 -39.55 -7.39
CA SER A 172 -3.30 -40.70 -6.86
C SER A 172 -3.37 -40.61 -5.31
N ALA A 173 -4.50 -40.88 -4.66
CA ALA A 173 -4.93 -42.17 -4.07
C ALA A 173 -4.02 -42.77 -2.96
N GLY A 174 -4.59 -43.01 -1.76
CA GLY A 174 -4.07 -44.03 -0.82
C GLY A 174 -4.34 -43.84 0.69
N LYS A 175 -5.39 -44.53 1.18
CA LYS A 175 -5.58 -45.20 2.52
C LYS A 175 -5.36 -44.39 3.83
N ARG A 176 -6.37 -44.20 4.68
CA ARG A 176 -7.12 -45.10 5.60
C ARG A 176 -6.43 -45.35 6.96
N ALA A 177 -7.26 -45.16 7.99
CA ALA A 177 -7.38 -45.88 9.27
C ALA A 177 -6.37 -45.63 10.40
N ASP A 178 -6.93 -45.11 11.49
CA ASP A 178 -6.90 -45.59 12.87
C ASP A 178 -5.57 -45.96 13.55
N GLY A 179 -5.43 -45.42 14.76
CA GLY A 179 -4.39 -45.82 15.70
C GLY A 179 -4.43 -45.00 16.99
N ARG A 180 -5.54 -45.10 17.74
CA ARG A 180 -5.51 -44.80 19.18
C ARG A 180 -4.59 -45.84 19.84
N LEU A 181 -3.47 -45.39 20.37
CA LEU A 181 -2.70 -46.12 21.37
C LEU A 181 -2.54 -45.21 22.58
N LEU A 182 -3.26 -45.59 23.65
CA LEU A 182 -3.06 -45.05 24.98
C LEU A 182 -1.65 -45.40 25.44
N SER A 183 -0.85 -44.39 25.78
CA SER A 183 0.38 -44.58 26.52
C SER A 183 0.29 -43.76 27.81
N THR A 184 0.08 -44.49 28.89
CA THR A 184 0.16 -44.03 30.28
C THR A 184 1.62 -43.74 30.61
N LYS A 185 2.02 -42.49 30.50
CA LYS A 185 3.19 -41.95 31.21
C LYS A 185 2.97 -40.45 31.39
N GLU A 186 2.94 -40.03 32.65
CA GLU A 186 2.75 -38.65 33.06
C GLU A 186 3.74 -37.73 32.33
N LYS A 187 3.21 -36.71 31.65
CA LYS A 187 4.02 -35.71 30.92
C LYS A 187 3.85 -34.34 31.57
N PRO A 188 4.95 -33.59 31.77
CA PRO A 188 4.87 -32.21 32.24
C PRO A 188 4.10 -31.35 31.23
N SER A 189 3.25 -30.47 31.76
CA SER A 189 2.41 -29.52 31.02
C SER A 189 3.24 -28.62 30.10
N THR A 190 3.49 -29.07 28.88
CA THR A 190 3.89 -28.20 27.78
C THR A 190 3.05 -28.57 26.56
N LYS A 191 2.28 -27.60 26.06
CA LYS A 191 1.39 -27.78 24.90
C LYS A 191 2.20 -28.38 23.74
N PRO A 192 1.71 -29.42 23.04
CA PRO A 192 2.42 -30.01 21.91
C PRO A 192 2.60 -28.94 20.82
N LYS A 193 3.85 -28.63 20.48
CA LYS A 193 4.16 -27.72 19.36
C LYS A 193 3.55 -28.30 18.08
N ALA A 194 2.69 -27.53 17.41
CA ALA A 194 2.10 -27.95 16.15
C ALA A 194 3.22 -28.38 15.18
N LYS A 195 3.10 -29.58 14.60
CA LYS A 195 4.03 -30.07 13.60
C LYS A 195 4.11 -29.02 12.49
N LYS A 196 5.29 -28.43 12.28
CA LYS A 196 5.51 -27.47 11.20
C LYS A 196 5.20 -28.21 9.90
N LYS A 197 4.15 -27.80 9.19
CA LYS A 197 3.91 -28.29 7.83
C LYS A 197 5.17 -27.96 7.05
N PHE A 198 5.82 -28.97 6.45
CA PHE A 198 6.91 -28.76 5.50
C PHE A 198 6.35 -27.96 4.33
N ARG A 199 6.40 -26.65 4.47
CA ARG A 199 6.18 -25.71 3.37
C ARG A 199 7.57 -25.36 2.89
N TYR A 200 7.79 -25.46 1.59
CA TYR A 200 8.98 -24.91 1.00
C TYR A 200 9.10 -23.46 1.47
N LEU A 201 10.25 -23.13 2.05
CA LEU A 201 10.63 -21.76 2.34
C LEU A 201 10.34 -20.90 1.11
N SER A 202 9.79 -19.70 1.31
CA SER A 202 9.57 -18.77 0.21
C SER A 202 10.90 -18.48 -0.50
N LYS A 203 10.86 -17.94 -1.72
CA LYS A 203 12.10 -17.60 -2.45
C LYS A 203 13.00 -16.67 -1.63
N GLY A 204 12.41 -15.72 -0.89
CA GLY A 204 13.13 -14.83 0.04
C GLY A 204 13.77 -15.59 1.19
N ASP A 205 13.00 -16.43 1.90
CA ASP A 205 13.51 -17.21 3.04
C ASP A 205 14.62 -18.19 2.62
N ARG A 206 14.52 -18.76 1.42
CA ARG A 206 15.56 -19.63 0.84
C ARG A 206 16.85 -18.87 0.55
N LYS A 207 16.74 -17.62 0.09
CA LYS A 207 17.90 -16.74 -0.16
C LYS A 207 18.60 -16.41 1.15
N VAL A 208 17.86 -16.05 2.19
CA VAL A 208 18.40 -15.78 3.53
C VAL A 208 19.07 -17.01 4.14
N ALA A 209 18.43 -18.19 4.04
CA ALA A 209 19.02 -19.44 4.52
C ALA A 209 20.33 -19.78 3.81
N ARG A 210 20.40 -19.62 2.48
CA ARG A 210 21.64 -19.80 1.70
C ARG A 210 22.72 -18.80 2.10
N MET A 211 22.38 -17.53 2.33
CA MET A 211 23.35 -16.54 2.81
C MET A 211 23.92 -16.94 4.17
N LYS A 212 23.07 -17.37 5.11
CA LYS A 212 23.49 -17.82 6.44
C LYS A 212 24.38 -19.06 6.39
N GLU A 213 24.07 -20.01 5.51
CA GLU A 213 24.90 -21.20 5.29
C GLU A 213 26.27 -20.83 4.70
N ARG A 214 26.32 -19.96 3.69
CA ARG A 214 27.57 -19.48 3.08
C ARG A 214 28.45 -18.76 4.11
N LEU A 215 27.86 -17.92 4.95
CA LEU A 215 28.58 -17.23 6.04
C LEU A 215 29.12 -18.22 7.07
N GLY A 216 28.31 -19.19 7.48
CA GLY A 216 28.74 -20.24 8.41
C GLY A 216 29.88 -21.10 7.86
N ASN A 217 29.81 -21.48 6.58
CA ASN A 217 30.85 -22.24 5.91
C ASN A 217 32.13 -21.42 5.72
N LYS A 218 32.00 -20.12 5.39
CA LYS A 218 33.14 -19.20 5.29
C LYS A 218 33.83 -19.00 6.65
N ALA A 219 33.07 -18.83 7.72
CA ALA A 219 33.61 -18.72 9.08
C ALA A 219 34.35 -19.99 9.51
N LYS A 220 33.75 -21.17 9.27
CA LYS A 220 34.39 -22.47 9.54
C LYS A 220 35.65 -22.69 8.70
N ALA A 221 35.66 -22.26 7.43
CA ALA A 221 36.83 -22.35 6.58
C ALA A 221 37.96 -21.43 7.07
N LYS A 222 37.63 -20.21 7.53
CA LYS A 222 38.60 -19.29 8.12
C LYS A 222 39.21 -19.88 9.41
N ALA A 223 38.37 -20.41 10.29
CA ALA A 223 38.81 -21.06 11.54
C ALA A 223 39.60 -22.36 11.36
N ARG A 224 39.66 -22.92 10.14
CA ARG A 224 40.54 -24.04 9.80
C ARG A 224 41.88 -23.59 9.21
N ARG A 225 41.98 -22.31 8.83
CA ARG A 225 43.14 -21.72 8.18
C ARG A 225 44.00 -20.93 9.18
N GLU A 226 43.37 -20.39 10.23
CA GLU A 226 44.04 -20.03 11.50
C GLU A 226 44.35 -21.29 12.30
#